data_AF-A0A7S4MZ23-F1
#
_entry.id   AF-A0A7S4MZ23-F1
#
_cell.length_a   1.000
_cell.length_b   1.000
_cell.length_c   1.000
_cell.angle_alpha   90.00
_cell.angle_beta   90.00
_cell.angle_gamma   90.00
#
_symmetry.space_group_name_H-M   'P 1'
#
loop_
_entity.id
_entity.type
_entity.pdbx_description
1 polymer ?
#
loop_
_entity_poly.entity_id
_entity_poly.type
_entity_poly.pdbx_seq_one_letter_code
_entity_poly.pdbx_strand_id
1 'polypeptide(L)'
;CQNICEQAACCFAHGPAYCLNAGLDVDCVHFSACDILHRGEDDDDDDNDELDDGDPKSTTTTTTTTAESVAVDGSAADGGGGGSTNAGGDSASAGNTLPTKAQIDESCLQDLTDYDWKVTCEELCLPGKCCFDAPQSTCGEDQGGIDCALFSSCSRVYEGGARDSVKDVLAEACSDSALAMPPGEEICREACEGSECCFSDPGTCTSLDCSDYSLCSAVFGDGTNDKVEDERPKEEGEDAQPRGEGEGGTDTGEKGDESAAAEQDTGAAGGNGGANRDEDDDLATAENVIAACSSDKLQSDRGREGCEKLCINHLCCFATENDCKGTLGTECLVYAACEALVEWSNEP
;
A
#
# COMPACT_ATOMS: atom_id res chain seq x y z
N CYS A 1 -6.38 -8.36 21.43
CA CYS A 1 -5.22 -7.47 21.63
C CYS A 1 -4.28 -7.99 22.71
N GLN A 2 -4.70 -8.06 23.98
CA GLN A 2 -3.80 -8.46 25.08
C GLN A 2 -3.12 -9.83 24.88
N ASN A 3 -3.87 -10.89 24.57
CA ASN A 3 -3.29 -12.22 24.28
C ASN A 3 -2.37 -12.27 23.04
N ILE A 4 -2.55 -11.35 22.09
CA ILE A 4 -1.71 -11.26 20.88
C ILE A 4 -0.40 -10.56 21.24
N CYS A 5 -0.49 -9.48 22.01
CA CYS A 5 0.68 -8.72 22.49
C CYS A 5 1.48 -9.48 23.56
N GLU A 6 0.83 -10.35 24.34
CA GLU A 6 1.49 -11.19 25.35
C GLU A 6 2.46 -12.20 24.70
N GLN A 7 2.17 -12.69 23.49
CA GLN A 7 3.08 -13.54 22.73
C GLN A 7 4.30 -12.79 22.20
N ALA A 8 4.16 -11.48 21.99
CA ALA A 8 5.23 -10.58 21.56
C ALA A 8 5.87 -9.80 22.72
N ALA A 9 5.55 -10.12 23.98
CA ALA A 9 6.04 -9.39 25.15
C ALA A 9 7.59 -9.34 25.22
N CYS A 10 8.26 -10.38 24.70
CA CYS A 10 9.71 -10.43 24.61
C CYS A 10 10.31 -9.31 23.73
N CYS A 11 9.56 -8.82 22.73
CA CYS A 11 9.99 -7.75 21.84
C CYS A 11 10.16 -6.41 22.58
N PHE A 12 9.31 -6.15 23.57
CA PHE A 12 9.26 -4.87 24.29
C PHE A 12 10.11 -4.87 25.55
N ALA A 13 10.13 -5.98 26.30
CA ALA A 13 10.85 -6.06 27.58
C ALA A 13 12.38 -6.16 27.40
N HIS A 14 12.84 -6.87 26.37
CA HIS A 14 14.26 -7.24 26.23
C HIS A 14 14.83 -7.04 24.81
N GLY A 15 14.00 -6.55 23.89
CA GLY A 15 14.35 -6.35 22.49
C GLY A 15 14.26 -7.64 21.65
N PRO A 16 14.27 -7.50 20.31
CA PRO A 16 14.01 -8.60 19.36
C PRO A 16 15.00 -9.77 19.48
N ALA A 17 16.24 -9.52 19.90
CA ALA A 17 17.24 -10.56 20.11
C ALA A 17 16.88 -11.56 21.22
N TYR A 18 16.00 -11.18 22.16
CA TYR A 18 15.60 -12.05 23.25
C TYR A 18 14.52 -13.06 22.84
N CYS A 19 13.61 -12.67 21.93
CA CYS A 19 12.57 -13.56 21.41
C CYS A 19 13.15 -14.78 20.69
N LEU A 20 14.19 -14.54 19.88
CA LEU A 20 14.90 -15.61 19.15
C LEU A 20 15.56 -16.62 20.09
N ASN A 21 16.14 -16.16 21.21
CA ASN A 21 16.76 -17.04 22.19
C ASN A 21 15.73 -17.87 22.98
N ALA A 22 14.48 -17.42 23.05
CA ALA A 22 13.38 -18.17 23.63
C ALA A 22 12.79 -19.23 22.66
N GLY A 23 13.29 -19.31 21.42
CA GLY A 23 12.76 -20.20 20.39
C GLY A 23 11.40 -19.77 19.84
N LEU A 24 11.04 -18.49 20.04
CA LEU A 24 9.84 -17.89 19.49
C LEU A 24 10.22 -17.19 18.19
N ASP A 25 9.70 -17.69 17.07
CA ASP A 25 9.85 -17.09 15.74
C ASP A 25 8.81 -15.98 15.58
N VAL A 26 9.03 -14.87 16.30
CA VAL A 26 8.13 -13.71 16.33
C VAL A 26 8.87 -12.52 15.73
N ASP A 27 8.39 -12.03 14.59
CA ASP A 27 8.89 -10.80 13.99
C ASP A 27 8.29 -9.59 14.72
N CYS A 28 9.12 -8.95 15.53
CA CYS A 28 8.74 -7.81 16.36
C CYS A 28 8.24 -6.59 15.56
N VAL A 29 8.54 -6.49 14.25
CA VAL A 29 8.10 -5.37 13.41
C VAL A 29 6.57 -5.35 13.29
N HIS A 30 5.95 -6.52 13.17
CA HIS A 30 4.49 -6.65 13.02
C HIS A 30 3.73 -6.38 14.31
N PHE A 31 4.40 -6.35 15.46
CA PHE A 31 3.78 -6.11 16.77
C PHE A 31 4.00 -4.69 17.28
N SER A 32 4.56 -3.77 16.49
CA SER A 32 4.83 -2.38 16.91
C SER A 32 3.61 -1.67 17.55
N ALA A 33 2.39 -2.02 17.14
CA ALA A 33 1.15 -1.50 17.74
C ALA A 33 0.91 -1.93 19.21
N CYS A 34 1.56 -3.00 19.68
CA CYS A 34 1.47 -3.50 21.06
C CYS A 34 2.25 -2.65 22.07
N ASP A 35 3.14 -1.76 21.62
CA ASP A 35 3.87 -0.81 22.47
C ASP A 35 2.91 0.06 23.31
N ILE A 36 1.73 0.37 22.75
CA ILE A 36 0.67 1.14 23.42
C ILE A 36 0.17 0.44 24.70
N LEU A 37 0.12 -0.90 24.71
CA LEU A 37 -0.35 -1.67 25.87
C LEU A 37 0.72 -1.84 26.95
N HIS A 38 2.00 -1.73 26.60
CA HIS A 38 3.12 -1.90 27.53
C HIS A 38 3.63 -0.58 28.13
N ARG A 39 3.35 0.58 27.50
CA ARG A 39 3.70 1.90 28.06
C ARG A 39 2.76 2.40 29.17
N GLY A 40 1.79 1.60 29.59
CA GLY A 40 0.65 2.07 30.39
C GLY A 40 0.81 2.07 31.91
N GLU A 41 1.93 1.63 32.48
CA GLU A 41 1.98 1.34 33.94
C GLU A 41 3.18 1.92 34.70
N ASP A 42 4.11 2.63 34.06
CA ASP A 42 5.37 3.08 34.70
C ASP A 42 5.43 4.58 35.08
N ASP A 43 4.36 5.36 34.91
CA ASP A 43 4.37 6.83 35.14
C ASP A 43 3.68 7.29 36.45
N ASP A 44 3.31 6.39 37.36
CA ASP A 44 2.70 6.74 38.67
C ASP A 44 3.70 6.67 39.85
N ASP A 45 4.99 6.93 39.61
CA ASP A 45 5.97 7.12 40.69
C ASP A 45 5.89 8.55 41.26
N ASP A 46 5.07 8.69 42.30
CA ASP A 46 5.36 9.42 43.54
C ASP A 46 6.00 10.84 43.44
N ASP A 47 5.24 11.82 42.95
CA ASP A 47 5.40 13.22 43.38
C ASP A 47 4.84 13.39 44.81
N ASN A 48 5.57 12.88 45.79
CA ASN A 48 5.37 13.25 47.19
C ASN A 48 6.72 13.57 47.85
N ASP A 49 7.46 14.49 47.24
CA ASP A 49 8.64 15.09 47.87
C ASP A 49 8.23 16.20 48.85
N GLU A 50 8.40 15.81 50.10
CA GLU A 50 8.38 16.58 51.33
C GLU A 50 9.29 17.83 51.22
N LEU A 51 8.79 18.95 51.73
CA LEU A 51 9.51 20.21 51.86
C LEU A 51 10.72 20.05 52.81
N ASP A 52 11.95 20.10 52.28
CA ASP A 52 13.16 20.35 53.08
C ASP A 52 13.91 21.59 52.56
N ASP A 53 13.79 22.66 53.33
CA ASP A 53 14.55 23.91 53.21
C ASP A 53 16.02 23.69 53.62
N GLY A 54 17.01 24.01 52.76
CA GLY A 54 18.40 23.98 53.24
C GLY A 54 19.58 24.24 52.30
N ASP A 55 19.70 25.49 51.80
CA ASP A 55 20.93 26.27 51.53
C ASP A 55 22.08 25.74 50.61
N PRO A 56 22.78 26.64 49.87
CA PRO A 56 23.65 26.29 48.76
C PRO A 56 25.15 26.41 49.07
N LYS A 57 25.96 25.56 48.43
CA LYS A 57 27.33 25.84 47.92
C LYS A 57 27.97 24.53 47.46
N SER A 58 28.44 24.46 46.22
CA SER A 58 29.88 24.37 45.96
C SER A 58 30.17 24.25 44.47
N THR A 59 31.12 25.07 44.06
CA THR A 59 31.84 25.18 42.79
C THR A 59 32.66 23.93 42.41
N THR A 60 33.16 23.96 41.16
CA THR A 60 34.35 23.27 40.58
C THR A 60 34.06 21.85 40.03
N THR A 61 34.50 21.38 38.85
CA THR A 61 35.68 21.69 38.02
C THR A 61 35.48 21.16 36.59
N THR A 62 35.83 21.94 35.58
CA THR A 62 35.94 21.54 34.16
C THR A 62 37.21 20.73 33.95
N THR A 63 37.11 19.53 33.37
CA THR A 63 38.27 18.71 33.00
C THR A 63 38.41 18.69 31.48
N THR A 64 39.45 19.34 30.98
CA THR A 64 39.89 19.32 29.58
C THR A 64 40.78 18.10 29.36
N THR A 65 40.43 17.23 28.41
CA THR A 65 41.25 16.08 28.02
C THR A 65 41.94 16.39 26.69
N THR A 66 43.26 16.60 26.75
CA THR A 66 44.15 16.74 25.59
C THR A 66 44.60 15.35 25.17
N ALA A 67 44.26 14.90 23.96
CA ALA A 67 44.76 13.65 23.40
C ALA A 67 46.04 13.92 22.61
N GLU A 68 47.13 13.30 23.06
CA GLU A 68 48.47 13.36 22.47
C GLU A 68 48.65 12.18 21.49
N SER A 69 49.06 12.51 20.28
CA SER A 69 49.34 11.61 19.17
C SER A 69 50.66 10.86 19.35
N VAL A 70 50.63 9.52 19.29
CA VAL A 70 51.83 8.68 19.13
C VAL A 70 51.76 7.97 17.79
N ALA A 71 52.68 8.35 16.89
CA ALA A 71 52.98 7.65 15.66
C ALA A 71 53.82 6.40 15.96
N VAL A 72 53.52 5.29 15.29
CA VAL A 72 54.44 4.15 15.15
C VAL A 72 54.50 3.75 13.68
N ASP A 73 55.74 3.73 13.20
CA ASP A 73 56.17 3.53 11.83
C ASP A 73 56.42 2.04 11.54
N GLY A 74 56.00 1.61 10.34
CA GLY A 74 56.72 0.67 9.47
C GLY A 74 56.92 -0.80 9.90
N SER A 75 56.39 -1.73 9.09
CA SER A 75 57.24 -2.59 8.23
C SER A 75 56.43 -3.59 7.39
N ALA A 76 56.86 -3.72 6.14
CA ALA A 76 56.37 -4.65 5.14
C ALA A 76 56.92 -6.08 5.34
N ALA A 77 56.12 -7.08 4.94
CA ALA A 77 56.64 -8.36 4.48
C ALA A 77 55.68 -9.02 3.46
N ASP A 78 56.35 -9.53 2.43
CA ASP A 78 55.94 -10.30 1.26
C ASP A 78 55.41 -11.71 1.60
N GLY A 79 54.58 -12.29 0.72
CA GLY A 79 54.35 -13.74 0.71
C GLY A 79 52.97 -14.18 0.22
N GLY A 80 52.89 -14.61 -1.04
CA GLY A 80 51.69 -15.22 -1.63
C GLY A 80 51.37 -16.62 -1.09
N GLY A 81 50.12 -17.04 -1.31
CA GLY A 81 49.66 -18.41 -1.07
C GLY A 81 48.19 -18.55 -1.42
N GLY A 82 47.90 -19.29 -2.50
CA GLY A 82 46.54 -19.61 -2.93
C GLY A 82 45.85 -20.57 -1.97
N GLY A 83 44.55 -20.39 -1.80
CA GLY A 83 43.66 -21.29 -1.09
C GLY A 83 42.22 -21.02 -1.49
N SER A 84 41.64 -21.96 -2.26
CA SER A 84 40.19 -22.05 -2.47
C SER A 84 39.48 -22.15 -1.13
N THR A 85 38.53 -21.26 -0.87
CA THR A 85 37.54 -21.42 0.19
C THR A 85 36.16 -21.53 -0.46
N ASN A 86 35.48 -22.63 -0.13
CA ASN A 86 34.08 -22.89 -0.47
C ASN A 86 33.19 -21.79 0.09
N ALA A 87 32.27 -21.30 -0.75
CA ALA A 87 31.17 -20.44 -0.34
C ALA A 87 30.15 -21.27 0.45
N GLY A 88 30.17 -21.15 1.77
CA GLY A 88 29.01 -21.40 2.62
C GLY A 88 28.29 -20.07 2.82
N GLY A 89 27.01 -20.02 2.48
CA GLY A 89 26.16 -18.87 2.73
C GLY A 89 25.79 -18.82 4.21
N ASP A 90 26.43 -17.92 4.94
CA ASP A 90 26.00 -17.50 6.27
C ASP A 90 25.08 -16.28 6.10
N SER A 91 23.78 -16.47 6.36
CA SER A 91 22.83 -15.37 6.55
C SER A 91 23.26 -14.58 7.79
N ALA A 92 23.95 -13.48 7.55
CA ALA A 92 24.39 -12.56 8.60
C ALA A 92 23.21 -11.74 9.14
N SER A 93 23.18 -11.67 10.46
CA SER A 93 22.23 -10.93 11.30
C SER A 93 22.09 -9.45 10.88
N ALA A 94 20.84 -9.00 10.67
CA ALA A 94 20.49 -7.63 10.33
C ALA A 94 20.62 -6.71 11.57
N GLY A 95 21.83 -6.20 11.82
CA GLY A 95 21.95 -4.88 12.43
C GLY A 95 21.45 -3.84 11.43
N ASN A 96 20.87 -2.73 11.91
CA ASN A 96 20.45 -1.55 11.12
C ASN A 96 21.63 -0.92 10.36
N THR A 97 22.14 -1.65 9.38
CA THR A 97 23.24 -1.27 8.54
C THR A 97 22.60 -0.64 7.32
N LEU A 98 22.92 0.63 7.06
CA LEU A 98 22.45 1.31 5.86
C LEU A 98 22.78 0.44 4.62
N PRO A 99 21.84 0.28 3.67
CA PRO A 99 22.13 -0.47 2.46
C PRO A 99 23.30 0.17 1.72
N THR A 100 24.17 -0.68 1.17
CA THR A 100 25.29 -0.21 0.35
C THR A 100 24.77 0.27 -1.01
N LYS A 101 25.48 1.21 -1.63
CA LYS A 101 25.16 1.66 -3.00
C LYS A 101 25.02 0.50 -3.98
N ALA A 102 25.86 -0.53 -3.86
CA ALA A 102 25.79 -1.70 -4.74
C ALA A 102 24.47 -2.47 -4.61
N GLN A 103 23.94 -2.61 -3.39
CA GLN A 103 22.65 -3.26 -3.14
C GLN A 103 21.49 -2.44 -3.72
N ILE A 104 21.53 -1.11 -3.53
CA ILE A 104 20.52 -0.21 -4.09
C ILE A 104 20.58 -0.27 -5.63
N ASP A 105 21.76 -0.14 -6.22
CA ASP A 105 21.93 -0.17 -7.66
C ASP A 105 21.50 -1.52 -8.26
N GLU A 106 21.84 -2.64 -7.62
CA GLU A 106 21.48 -3.98 -8.11
C GLU A 106 19.96 -4.22 -8.10
N SER A 107 19.26 -3.80 -7.05
CA SER A 107 17.80 -3.93 -6.96
C SER A 107 17.06 -2.92 -7.84
N CYS A 108 17.55 -1.68 -7.95
CA CYS A 108 16.84 -0.58 -8.59
C CYS A 108 17.22 -0.34 -10.07
N LEU A 109 18.24 -1.03 -10.60
CA LEU A 109 18.57 -0.99 -12.03
C LEU A 109 17.85 -2.06 -12.86
N GLN A 110 17.19 -3.03 -12.21
CA GLN A 110 16.39 -4.04 -12.91
C GLN A 110 15.13 -3.42 -13.55
N ASP A 111 14.43 -4.20 -14.37
CA ASP A 111 13.24 -3.74 -15.06
C ASP A 111 12.15 -3.45 -14.03
N LEU A 112 11.68 -2.20 -13.98
CA LEU A 112 10.77 -1.76 -12.93
C LEU A 112 9.29 -2.22 -13.14
N THR A 113 9.07 -3.35 -13.81
CA THR A 113 7.72 -3.83 -14.22
C THR A 113 7.18 -4.99 -13.38
N ASP A 114 8.04 -5.82 -12.83
CA ASP A 114 7.67 -6.87 -11.86
C ASP A 114 7.33 -6.25 -10.46
N TYR A 115 6.37 -6.81 -9.74
CA TYR A 115 5.93 -6.20 -8.48
C TYR A 115 6.96 -6.38 -7.35
N ASP A 116 7.66 -7.51 -7.33
CA ASP A 116 8.49 -7.91 -6.18
C ASP A 116 9.79 -7.09 -6.10
N TRP A 117 10.43 -6.82 -7.23
CA TRP A 117 11.63 -5.98 -7.22
C TRP A 117 11.27 -4.51 -6.93
N LYS A 118 10.04 -4.05 -7.25
CA LYS A 118 9.58 -2.69 -6.92
C LYS A 118 9.57 -2.46 -5.43
N VAL A 119 8.90 -3.36 -4.72
CA VAL A 119 8.80 -3.31 -3.26
C VAL A 119 10.21 -3.36 -2.65
N THR A 120 11.05 -4.28 -3.14
CA THR A 120 12.43 -4.41 -2.66
C THR A 120 13.24 -3.12 -2.87
N CYS A 121 13.15 -2.50 -4.05
CA CYS A 121 13.83 -1.25 -4.35
C CYS A 121 13.27 -0.09 -3.51
N GLU A 122 11.95 0.02 -3.34
CA GLU A 122 11.30 1.01 -2.47
C GLU A 122 11.81 0.90 -1.02
N GLU A 123 11.88 -0.30 -0.46
CA GLU A 123 12.38 -0.52 0.90
C GLU A 123 13.84 -0.09 1.07
N LEU A 124 14.70 -0.43 0.10
CA LEU A 124 16.11 -0.01 0.11
C LEU A 124 16.28 1.50 -0.04
N CYS A 125 15.32 2.16 -0.69
CA CYS A 125 15.35 3.59 -0.98
C CYS A 125 14.72 4.46 0.11
N LEU A 126 13.92 3.89 1.02
CA LEU A 126 13.27 4.60 2.12
C LEU A 126 14.19 5.51 2.93
N PRO A 127 15.41 5.09 3.35
CA PRO A 127 16.31 5.95 4.11
C PRO A 127 16.73 7.20 3.33
N GLY A 128 16.85 7.09 1.99
CA GLY A 128 17.24 8.17 1.11
C GLY A 128 16.08 9.01 0.58
N LYS A 129 14.84 8.79 1.03
CA LYS A 129 13.66 9.47 0.48
C LYS A 129 13.76 11.00 0.53
N CYS A 130 14.37 11.56 1.58
CA CYS A 130 14.58 13.01 1.69
C CYS A 130 15.48 13.62 0.61
N CYS A 131 16.22 12.81 -0.14
CA CYS A 131 17.01 13.26 -1.29
C CYS A 131 16.14 13.61 -2.50
N PHE A 132 14.90 13.11 -2.55
CA PHE A 132 13.98 13.23 -3.67
C PHE A 132 12.79 14.15 -3.36
N ASP A 133 12.43 14.28 -2.09
CA ASP A 133 11.42 15.24 -1.64
C ASP A 133 11.99 16.67 -1.64
N ALA A 134 11.32 17.59 -2.32
CA ALA A 134 11.74 19.00 -2.34
C ALA A 134 11.30 19.72 -1.04
N PRO A 135 12.16 20.58 -0.44
CA PRO A 135 13.51 20.92 -0.86
C PRO A 135 14.59 19.94 -0.32
N GLN A 136 15.54 19.56 -1.18
CA GLN A 136 16.66 18.64 -0.91
C GLN A 136 17.59 19.03 0.26
N SER A 137 17.37 20.21 0.88
CA SER A 137 18.21 20.73 1.96
C SER A 137 18.02 20.03 3.31
N THR A 138 16.97 19.22 3.48
CA THR A 138 16.62 18.63 4.79
C THR A 138 17.36 17.33 5.09
N CYS A 139 18.00 16.71 4.09
CA CYS A 139 18.56 15.36 4.21
C CYS A 139 19.95 15.30 4.90
N GLY A 140 20.52 16.46 5.28
CA GLY A 140 21.92 16.56 5.72
C GLY A 140 22.16 16.73 7.23
N GLU A 141 21.30 17.42 7.97
CA GLU A 141 21.63 17.84 9.35
C GLU A 141 20.87 17.06 10.44
N ASP A 142 19.59 16.74 10.22
CA ASP A 142 18.75 16.13 11.26
C ASP A 142 18.67 14.59 11.17
N GLN A 143 19.08 13.99 10.05
CA GLN A 143 18.95 12.55 9.77
C GLN A 143 20.29 11.80 9.73
N GLY A 144 21.34 12.36 10.33
CA GLY A 144 22.64 11.67 10.43
C GLY A 144 23.51 11.76 9.16
N GLY A 145 23.28 12.74 8.29
CA GLY A 145 24.16 13.03 7.16
C GLY A 145 24.06 11.98 6.04
N ILE A 146 22.85 11.73 5.56
CA ILE A 146 22.61 10.78 4.47
C ILE A 146 23.26 11.34 3.19
N ASP A 147 24.19 10.57 2.61
CA ASP A 147 24.79 10.91 1.33
C ASP A 147 23.84 10.54 0.18
N CYS A 148 23.13 11.55 -0.34
CA CYS A 148 22.19 11.40 -1.44
C CYS A 148 22.81 10.81 -2.72
N ALA A 149 24.14 10.84 -2.89
CA ALA A 149 24.79 10.17 -4.00
C ALA A 149 24.62 8.64 -3.95
N LEU A 150 24.51 8.05 -2.75
CA LEU A 150 24.29 6.61 -2.55
C LEU A 150 22.93 6.16 -3.10
N PHE A 151 21.92 7.03 -3.01
CA PHE A 151 20.55 6.73 -3.39
C PHE A 151 20.22 7.14 -4.82
N SER A 152 21.18 7.62 -5.61
CA SER A 152 20.93 8.12 -6.98
C SER A 152 20.08 7.19 -7.88
N SER A 153 20.15 5.87 -7.73
CA SER A 153 19.34 4.91 -8.48
C SER A 153 17.86 4.86 -8.04
N CYS A 154 17.56 5.29 -6.81
CA CYS A 154 16.20 5.47 -6.29
C CYS A 154 15.42 6.59 -6.98
N SER A 155 16.10 7.42 -7.79
CA SER A 155 15.42 8.33 -8.71
C SER A 155 14.42 7.59 -9.59
N ARG A 156 14.66 6.33 -9.98
CA ARG A 156 13.67 5.59 -10.77
C ARG A 156 12.39 5.25 -10.01
N VAL A 157 12.46 5.14 -8.70
CA VAL A 157 11.28 4.92 -7.83
C VAL A 157 10.56 6.23 -7.56
N TYR A 158 11.30 7.28 -7.21
CA TYR A 158 10.71 8.55 -6.79
C TYR A 158 10.53 9.57 -7.93
N GLU A 159 11.49 9.66 -8.84
CA GLU A 159 11.38 10.37 -10.13
C GLU A 159 10.75 9.48 -11.23
N GLY A 160 10.50 8.19 -10.99
CA GLY A 160 9.51 7.42 -11.77
C GLY A 160 8.09 7.96 -11.59
N GLY A 161 7.86 8.75 -10.53
CA GLY A 161 6.71 9.64 -10.39
C GLY A 161 6.82 10.95 -11.19
N ALA A 162 7.99 11.25 -11.78
CA ALA A 162 8.15 12.28 -12.81
C ALA A 162 7.85 11.70 -14.19
N ARG A 163 6.57 11.37 -14.38
CA ARG A 163 5.89 11.32 -15.68
C ARG A 163 6.36 10.23 -16.66
N ASP A 164 6.05 8.97 -16.37
CA ASP A 164 5.07 8.38 -17.30
C ASP A 164 3.87 9.29 -17.17
N SER A 165 3.64 10.12 -18.19
CA SER A 165 2.58 11.13 -18.12
C SER A 165 1.35 10.38 -17.64
N VAL A 166 0.52 10.90 -16.74
CA VAL A 166 -0.66 10.14 -16.25
C VAL A 166 -1.42 9.46 -17.41
N LYS A 167 -1.38 10.09 -18.59
CA LYS A 167 -1.69 9.56 -19.92
C LYS A 167 -1.09 8.20 -20.30
N ASP A 168 0.18 7.90 -20.08
CA ASP A 168 0.86 6.64 -20.43
C ASP A 168 0.42 5.49 -19.53
N VAL A 169 0.36 5.73 -18.20
CA VAL A 169 -0.18 4.75 -17.24
C VAL A 169 -1.65 4.46 -17.56
N LEU A 170 -2.43 5.51 -17.81
CA LEU A 170 -3.82 5.37 -18.25
C LEU A 170 -3.93 4.73 -19.64
N ALA A 171 -3.01 4.99 -20.57
CA ALA A 171 -3.03 4.39 -21.91
C ALA A 171 -2.83 2.89 -21.84
N GLU A 172 -2.03 2.39 -20.90
CA GLU A 172 -1.85 0.97 -20.69
C GLU A 172 -3.04 0.36 -19.94
N ALA A 173 -3.35 0.90 -18.75
CA ALA A 173 -4.39 0.41 -17.86
C ALA A 173 -5.79 0.47 -18.50
N CYS A 174 -6.08 1.56 -19.23
CA CYS A 174 -7.37 1.83 -19.87
C CYS A 174 -7.33 1.60 -21.38
N SER A 175 -6.38 0.82 -21.90
CA SER A 175 -6.41 0.41 -23.31
C SER A 175 -7.66 -0.42 -23.61
N ASP A 176 -8.17 -0.36 -24.84
CA ASP A 176 -9.30 -1.20 -25.28
C ASP A 176 -9.07 -2.69 -25.02
N SER A 177 -7.81 -3.14 -25.11
CA SER A 177 -7.42 -4.53 -24.86
C SER A 177 -7.45 -4.88 -23.37
N ALA A 178 -7.07 -3.95 -22.48
CA ALA A 178 -7.19 -4.13 -21.05
C ALA A 178 -8.66 -4.13 -20.62
N LEU A 179 -9.45 -3.15 -21.09
CA LEU A 179 -10.88 -3.02 -20.78
C LEU A 179 -11.73 -4.20 -21.31
N ALA A 180 -11.30 -4.88 -22.38
CA ALA A 180 -11.97 -6.08 -22.85
C ALA A 180 -11.87 -7.28 -21.88
N MET A 181 -10.99 -7.20 -20.88
CA MET A 181 -10.82 -8.22 -19.86
C MET A 181 -11.42 -7.72 -18.53
N PRO A 182 -12.21 -8.54 -17.80
CA PRO A 182 -12.75 -8.16 -16.50
C PRO A 182 -11.74 -7.59 -15.50
N PRO A 183 -10.51 -8.13 -15.35
CA PRO A 183 -9.52 -7.53 -14.44
C PRO A 183 -8.93 -6.21 -14.96
N GLY A 184 -8.96 -5.93 -16.25
CA GLY A 184 -8.43 -4.68 -16.78
C GLY A 184 -9.36 -3.49 -16.57
N GLU A 185 -10.67 -3.73 -16.53
CA GLU A 185 -11.64 -2.69 -16.12
C GLU A 185 -11.37 -2.20 -14.69
N GLU A 186 -11.13 -3.12 -13.75
CA GLU A 186 -10.84 -2.79 -12.35
C GLU A 186 -9.53 -2.01 -12.22
N ILE A 187 -8.47 -2.43 -12.92
CA ILE A 187 -7.17 -1.73 -12.90
C ILE A 187 -7.31 -0.32 -13.48
N CYS A 188 -8.06 -0.14 -14.58
CA CYS A 188 -8.32 1.18 -15.13
C CYS A 188 -9.13 2.04 -14.15
N ARG A 189 -10.14 1.47 -13.49
CA ARG A 189 -10.98 2.16 -12.51
C ARG A 189 -10.15 2.67 -11.34
N GLU A 190 -9.28 1.83 -10.78
CA GLU A 190 -8.36 2.19 -9.69
C GLU A 190 -7.41 3.31 -10.14
N ALA A 191 -6.84 3.21 -11.34
CA ALA A 191 -5.98 4.27 -11.89
C ALA A 191 -6.73 5.61 -12.10
N CYS A 192 -8.05 5.57 -12.24
CA CYS A 192 -8.91 6.71 -12.51
C CYS A 192 -9.65 7.26 -11.27
N GLU A 193 -9.57 6.62 -10.11
CA GLU A 193 -10.37 6.96 -8.91
C GLU A 193 -10.23 8.42 -8.48
N GLY A 194 -9.01 8.97 -8.56
CA GLY A 194 -8.74 10.39 -8.25
C GLY A 194 -9.32 11.40 -9.26
N SER A 195 -9.88 10.93 -10.39
CA SER A 195 -10.37 11.76 -11.49
C SER A 195 -11.87 11.66 -11.73
N GLU A 196 -12.62 10.97 -10.87
CA GLU A 196 -14.07 10.80 -11.00
C GLU A 196 -14.81 12.15 -11.11
N CYS A 197 -14.35 13.15 -10.33
CA CYS A 197 -14.80 14.54 -10.38
C CYS A 197 -14.82 15.15 -11.80
N CYS A 198 -13.96 14.69 -12.71
CA CYS A 198 -13.87 15.20 -14.07
C CYS A 198 -15.03 14.72 -14.97
N PHE A 199 -15.70 13.63 -14.58
CA PHE A 199 -16.75 12.99 -15.37
C PHE A 199 -18.13 13.14 -14.73
N SER A 200 -18.21 13.10 -13.40
CA SER A 200 -19.48 13.23 -12.67
C SER A 200 -19.97 14.68 -12.61
N ASP A 201 -19.08 15.64 -12.27
CA ASP A 201 -19.44 17.05 -12.12
C ASP A 201 -18.24 17.97 -12.46
N PRO A 202 -18.11 18.43 -13.72
CA PRO A 202 -16.92 19.13 -14.21
C PRO A 202 -16.60 20.47 -13.51
N GLY A 203 -17.50 20.96 -12.65
CA GLY A 203 -17.28 22.15 -11.83
C GLY A 203 -16.57 21.90 -10.49
N THR A 204 -16.43 20.65 -10.07
CA THR A 204 -15.89 20.32 -8.73
C THR A 204 -14.38 20.11 -8.73
N CYS A 205 -13.79 19.70 -9.86
CA CYS A 205 -12.36 19.44 -9.95
C CYS A 205 -11.54 20.69 -10.25
N THR A 206 -11.20 21.44 -9.20
CA THR A 206 -10.40 22.68 -9.31
C THR A 206 -8.90 22.47 -9.17
N SER A 207 -8.47 21.32 -8.65
CA SER A 207 -7.06 20.99 -8.38
C SER A 207 -6.44 20.04 -9.40
N LEU A 208 -7.22 19.46 -10.31
CA LEU A 208 -6.79 18.41 -11.25
C LEU A 208 -6.91 18.90 -12.70
N ASP A 209 -5.93 18.58 -13.54
CA ASP A 209 -6.03 18.79 -14.99
C ASP A 209 -6.77 17.61 -15.63
N CYS A 210 -8.08 17.74 -15.79
CA CYS A 210 -8.94 16.70 -16.37
C CYS A 210 -8.54 16.28 -17.80
N SER A 211 -7.70 17.06 -18.51
CA SER A 211 -7.24 16.69 -19.85
C SER A 211 -6.28 15.48 -19.84
N ASP A 212 -5.59 15.24 -18.73
CA ASP A 212 -4.70 14.09 -18.57
C ASP A 212 -5.48 12.78 -18.33
N TYR A 213 -6.74 12.88 -17.90
CA TYR A 213 -7.59 11.74 -17.54
C TYR A 213 -8.60 11.34 -18.61
N SER A 214 -8.50 11.88 -19.83
CA SER A 214 -9.50 11.64 -20.89
C SER A 214 -9.80 10.16 -21.18
N LEU A 215 -8.87 9.23 -20.91
CA LEU A 215 -9.06 7.78 -21.07
C LEU A 215 -10.00 7.17 -20.02
N CYS A 216 -10.14 7.80 -18.85
CA CYS A 216 -11.05 7.38 -17.78
C CYS A 216 -12.53 7.53 -18.14
N SER A 217 -12.86 8.23 -19.24
CA SER A 217 -14.23 8.30 -19.75
C SER A 217 -14.76 6.94 -20.16
N ALA A 218 -13.91 5.95 -20.43
CA ALA A 218 -14.35 4.61 -20.75
C ALA A 218 -14.97 3.88 -19.55
N VAL A 219 -14.56 4.24 -18.32
CA VAL A 219 -15.05 3.63 -17.07
C VAL A 219 -16.14 4.48 -16.42
N PHE A 220 -15.97 5.81 -16.38
CA PHE A 220 -16.90 6.72 -15.72
C PHE A 220 -17.83 7.48 -16.67
N GLY A 221 -17.62 7.39 -17.98
CA GLY A 221 -18.53 7.98 -18.95
C GLY A 221 -19.83 7.19 -18.95
N ASP A 222 -20.85 7.75 -18.31
CA ASP A 222 -22.23 7.26 -18.38
C ASP A 222 -22.54 7.01 -19.87
N GLY A 223 -22.77 5.75 -20.24
CA GLY A 223 -22.83 5.23 -21.61
C GLY A 223 -23.92 5.86 -22.51
N THR A 224 -24.42 7.03 -22.17
CA THR A 224 -25.39 7.88 -22.85
C THR A 224 -24.95 8.40 -24.23
N ASN A 225 -23.75 8.06 -24.73
CA ASN A 225 -23.46 8.15 -26.16
C ASN A 225 -24.20 7.08 -27.00
N ASP A 226 -25.05 6.27 -26.37
CA ASP A 226 -26.11 5.52 -27.06
C ASP A 226 -27.23 6.46 -27.52
N LYS A 227 -27.01 7.11 -28.68
CA LYS A 227 -28.00 7.54 -29.69
C LYS A 227 -27.34 8.39 -30.78
N VAL A 228 -26.42 7.79 -31.54
CA VAL A 228 -26.40 8.10 -32.96
C VAL A 228 -27.56 7.30 -33.54
N GLU A 229 -28.63 8.00 -33.88
CA GLU A 229 -29.75 7.42 -34.62
C GLU A 229 -29.18 6.70 -35.84
N ASP A 230 -29.39 5.38 -35.87
CA ASP A 230 -29.30 4.55 -37.06
C ASP A 230 -30.20 5.20 -38.13
N GLU A 231 -29.62 6.07 -38.96
CA GLU A 231 -30.21 6.48 -40.22
C GLU A 231 -30.23 5.26 -41.14
N ARG A 232 -31.20 4.39 -40.86
CA ARG A 232 -31.69 3.36 -41.75
C ARG A 232 -31.84 3.97 -43.16
N PRO A 233 -31.14 3.43 -44.18
CA PRO A 233 -31.28 3.93 -45.53
C PRO A 233 -32.74 3.73 -45.98
N LYS A 234 -33.45 4.84 -46.16
CA LYS A 234 -34.74 4.85 -46.85
C LYS A 234 -34.48 4.44 -48.29
N GLU A 235 -34.96 3.26 -48.65
CA GLU A 235 -35.13 2.86 -50.04
C GLU A 235 -35.93 3.93 -50.77
N GLU A 236 -35.36 4.43 -51.86
CA GLU A 236 -35.96 5.37 -52.78
C GLU A 236 -37.15 4.70 -53.49
N GLY A 237 -38.35 5.13 -53.14
CA GLY A 237 -39.56 4.94 -53.93
C GLY A 237 -39.95 6.28 -54.56
N GLU A 238 -39.97 6.30 -55.89
CA GLU A 238 -40.43 7.38 -56.75
C GLU A 238 -41.84 7.88 -56.38
N ASP A 239 -42.03 9.21 -56.25
CA ASP A 239 -43.00 9.99 -57.03
C ASP A 239 -43.22 11.43 -56.51
N ALA A 240 -42.91 12.39 -57.41
CA ALA A 240 -43.55 13.67 -57.71
C ALA A 240 -44.29 14.55 -56.64
N GLN A 241 -43.69 15.74 -56.44
CA GLN A 241 -44.27 17.10 -56.56
C GLN A 241 -45.00 17.82 -55.39
N PRO A 242 -45.05 19.18 -55.40
CA PRO A 242 -44.74 20.01 -54.22
C PRO A 242 -45.83 21.04 -53.80
N ARG A 243 -45.54 21.73 -52.68
CA ARG A 243 -45.90 23.10 -52.24
C ARG A 243 -46.61 23.16 -50.88
N GLY A 244 -46.11 24.05 -50.02
CA GLY A 244 -46.84 24.56 -48.87
C GLY A 244 -45.93 25.26 -47.87
N GLU A 245 -45.64 26.54 -48.10
CA GLU A 245 -45.10 27.48 -47.11
C GLU A 245 -46.15 27.70 -46.01
N GLY A 246 -45.73 27.74 -44.74
CA GLY A 246 -46.59 28.04 -43.59
C GLY A 246 -45.78 28.43 -42.37
N GLU A 247 -45.76 29.73 -42.07
CA GLU A 247 -45.15 30.38 -40.91
C GLU A 247 -46.04 30.29 -39.65
N GLY A 248 -45.42 30.42 -38.47
CA GLY A 248 -46.05 30.67 -37.15
C GLY A 248 -45.75 29.55 -36.15
N GLY A 249 -45.33 29.75 -34.90
CA GLY A 249 -45.33 30.90 -34.00
C GLY A 249 -45.71 30.41 -32.57
N THR A 250 -45.19 31.08 -31.52
CA THR A 250 -45.45 30.93 -30.05
C THR A 250 -44.68 29.79 -29.36
N ASP A 251 -43.80 29.99 -28.36
CA ASP A 251 -43.81 30.73 -27.06
C ASP A 251 -44.59 30.00 -25.94
N THR A 252 -44.14 30.18 -24.68
CA THR A 252 -44.44 29.52 -23.38
C THR A 252 -43.62 28.24 -23.10
N GLY A 253 -42.89 28.04 -21.99
CA GLY A 253 -42.69 28.76 -20.73
C GLY A 253 -43.15 27.95 -19.52
N GLU A 254 -42.22 27.35 -18.72
CA GLU A 254 -42.41 26.88 -17.32
C GLU A 254 -41.04 26.37 -16.81
N LYS A 255 -40.35 26.90 -15.79
CA LYS A 255 -40.57 27.16 -14.34
C LYS A 255 -40.79 25.92 -13.45
N GLY A 256 -39.89 25.77 -12.47
CA GLY A 256 -39.92 24.92 -11.27
C GLY A 256 -38.47 24.67 -10.82
N ASP A 257 -37.87 25.46 -9.91
CA ASP A 257 -37.98 25.46 -8.44
C ASP A 257 -37.57 24.09 -7.83
N GLU A 258 -36.40 23.97 -7.19
CA GLU A 258 -36.07 24.30 -5.78
C GLU A 258 -36.31 23.12 -4.82
N SER A 259 -35.23 22.50 -4.30
CA SER A 259 -35.09 21.71 -3.04
C SER A 259 -33.63 21.22 -2.97
N ALA A 260 -32.69 21.76 -2.20
CA ALA A 260 -32.57 21.96 -0.74
C ALA A 260 -32.36 20.66 0.08
N ALA A 261 -31.11 20.56 0.58
CA ALA A 261 -30.63 19.92 1.81
C ALA A 261 -30.58 18.39 1.94
N ALA A 262 -29.36 17.85 2.12
CA ALA A 262 -28.88 17.37 3.42
C ALA A 262 -27.40 16.95 3.34
N GLU A 263 -26.53 17.69 4.03
CA GLU A 263 -25.19 17.25 4.39
C GLU A 263 -25.29 16.20 5.50
N GLN A 264 -24.54 15.10 5.37
CA GLN A 264 -24.17 14.26 6.51
C GLN A 264 -22.67 13.96 6.47
N ASP A 265 -21.96 14.84 7.19
CA ASP A 265 -20.75 14.58 7.94
C ASP A 265 -21.03 13.57 9.05
N THR A 266 -20.29 12.45 9.09
CA THR A 266 -19.82 11.88 10.36
C THR A 266 -18.58 11.04 10.13
N GLY A 267 -17.47 11.53 10.69
CA GLY A 267 -16.17 10.89 10.74
C GLY A 267 -16.09 9.62 11.60
N ALA A 268 -14.89 9.07 11.52
CA ALA A 268 -14.39 7.92 12.24
C ALA A 268 -14.54 8.02 13.77
N ALA A 269 -15.07 6.96 14.38
CA ALA A 269 -14.83 6.60 15.77
C ALA A 269 -14.98 5.09 15.94
N GLY A 270 -13.90 4.45 16.40
CA GLY A 270 -13.90 3.04 16.78
C GLY A 270 -14.89 2.75 17.90
N GLY A 271 -15.73 1.75 17.69
CA GLY A 271 -16.69 1.26 18.67
C GLY A 271 -16.85 -0.24 18.50
N ASN A 272 -16.44 -0.99 19.52
CA ASN A 272 -16.64 -2.42 19.67
C ASN A 272 -18.15 -2.68 19.85
N GLY A 273 -18.88 -2.74 18.73
CA GLY A 273 -20.29 -3.04 18.66
C GLY A 273 -20.47 -4.29 17.82
N GLY A 274 -20.98 -5.37 18.43
CA GLY A 274 -21.56 -6.49 17.70
C GLY A 274 -22.78 -6.00 16.94
N ALA A 275 -22.52 -5.36 15.80
CA ALA A 275 -23.51 -4.96 14.83
C ALA A 275 -24.00 -6.22 14.13
N ASN A 276 -25.29 -6.25 13.85
CA ASN A 276 -25.87 -7.19 12.89
C ASN A 276 -25.09 -6.98 11.58
N ARG A 277 -24.10 -7.83 11.29
CA ARG A 277 -23.58 -7.94 9.94
C ARG A 277 -24.76 -8.35 9.09
N ASP A 278 -25.07 -7.54 8.10
CA ASP A 278 -26.18 -7.79 7.19
C ASP A 278 -25.88 -9.12 6.48
N GLU A 279 -26.79 -10.08 6.61
CA GLU A 279 -26.65 -11.43 6.04
C GLU A 279 -26.37 -11.39 4.51
N ASP A 280 -26.73 -10.28 3.87
CA ASP A 280 -26.47 -9.99 2.45
C ASP A 280 -24.98 -9.77 2.14
N ASP A 281 -24.20 -9.16 3.05
CA ASP A 281 -22.76 -8.92 2.86
C ASP A 281 -21.95 -10.21 2.95
N ASP A 282 -22.33 -11.10 3.87
CA ASP A 282 -21.72 -12.42 4.02
C ASP A 282 -21.95 -13.28 2.78
N LEU A 283 -23.13 -13.17 2.15
CA LEU A 283 -23.44 -13.87 0.91
C LEU A 283 -22.61 -13.35 -0.27
N ALA A 284 -22.54 -12.02 -0.44
CA ALA A 284 -21.73 -11.41 -1.49
C ALA A 284 -20.24 -11.76 -1.35
N THR A 285 -19.74 -11.78 -0.11
CA THR A 285 -18.38 -12.20 0.20
C THR A 285 -18.17 -13.67 -0.17
N ALA A 286 -19.09 -14.55 0.22
CA ALA A 286 -19.00 -15.97 -0.09
C ALA A 286 -18.99 -16.21 -1.61
N GLU A 287 -19.84 -15.53 -2.37
CA GLU A 287 -19.87 -15.64 -3.84
C GLU A 287 -18.55 -15.18 -4.47
N ASN A 288 -17.97 -14.08 -3.99
CA ASN A 288 -16.67 -13.59 -4.47
C ASN A 288 -15.55 -14.60 -4.19
N VAL A 289 -15.49 -15.13 -2.97
CA VAL A 289 -14.48 -16.14 -2.58
C VAL A 289 -14.66 -17.41 -3.40
N ILE A 290 -15.89 -17.87 -3.62
CA ILE A 290 -16.18 -19.03 -4.49
C ILE A 290 -15.72 -18.79 -5.93
N ALA A 291 -15.97 -17.61 -6.49
CA ALA A 291 -15.58 -17.28 -7.85
C ALA A 291 -14.05 -17.25 -8.02
N ALA A 292 -13.36 -16.59 -7.09
CA ALA A 292 -11.91 -16.46 -7.09
C ALA A 292 -11.17 -17.79 -6.83
N CYS A 293 -11.69 -18.61 -5.91
CA CYS A 293 -11.10 -19.88 -5.50
C CYS A 293 -11.64 -21.11 -6.26
N SER A 294 -12.33 -20.89 -7.38
CA SER A 294 -12.82 -22.00 -8.21
C SER A 294 -11.66 -22.81 -8.80
N SER A 295 -11.86 -24.13 -8.95
CA SER A 295 -10.80 -25.05 -9.41
C SER A 295 -10.14 -24.63 -10.72
N ASP A 296 -10.89 -24.05 -11.66
CA ASP A 296 -10.37 -23.54 -12.93
C ASP A 296 -9.42 -22.36 -12.75
N LYS A 297 -9.65 -21.51 -11.74
CA LYS A 297 -8.78 -20.36 -11.43
C LYS A 297 -7.50 -20.80 -10.74
N LEU A 298 -7.58 -21.79 -9.86
CA LEU A 298 -6.43 -22.34 -9.13
C LEU A 298 -5.41 -23.05 -10.04
N GLN A 299 -5.80 -23.42 -11.27
CA GLN A 299 -4.86 -23.94 -12.27
C GLN A 299 -3.84 -22.91 -12.77
N SER A 300 -4.10 -21.61 -12.56
CA SER A 300 -3.23 -20.51 -12.97
C SER A 300 -2.59 -19.82 -11.77
N ASP A 301 -1.34 -19.37 -11.92
CA ASP A 301 -0.61 -18.68 -10.84
C ASP A 301 -1.36 -17.43 -10.36
N ARG A 302 -1.86 -16.61 -11.30
CA ARG A 302 -2.65 -15.41 -11.00
C ARG A 302 -3.96 -15.72 -10.26
N GLY A 303 -4.64 -16.83 -10.61
CA GLY A 303 -5.87 -17.22 -9.93
C GLY A 303 -5.60 -17.74 -8.52
N ARG A 304 -4.48 -18.42 -8.29
CA ARG A 304 -4.04 -18.82 -6.93
C ARG A 304 -3.74 -17.61 -6.08
N GLU A 305 -2.96 -16.65 -6.58
CA GLU A 305 -2.63 -15.42 -5.86
C GLU A 305 -3.90 -14.63 -5.50
N GLY A 306 -4.86 -14.52 -6.43
CA GLY A 306 -6.14 -13.87 -6.18
C GLY A 306 -6.96 -14.55 -5.08
N CYS A 307 -7.05 -15.88 -5.10
CA CYS A 307 -7.69 -16.66 -4.05
C CYS A 307 -6.96 -16.52 -2.70
N GLU A 308 -5.63 -16.59 -2.70
CA GLU A 308 -4.79 -16.47 -1.50
C GLU A 308 -5.00 -15.13 -0.80
N LYS A 309 -5.01 -14.02 -1.54
CA LYS A 309 -5.27 -12.68 -0.99
C LYS A 309 -6.61 -12.59 -0.26
N LEU A 310 -7.65 -13.23 -0.79
CA LEU A 310 -8.97 -13.26 -0.13
C LEU A 310 -9.00 -14.18 1.09
N CYS A 311 -8.24 -15.27 1.06
CA CYS A 311 -8.29 -16.33 2.05
C CYS A 311 -7.29 -16.17 3.20
N ILE A 312 -6.23 -15.36 3.06
CA ILE A 312 -5.07 -15.34 3.98
C ILE A 312 -5.46 -15.16 5.45
N ASN A 313 -6.45 -14.31 5.74
CA ASN A 313 -6.91 -14.03 7.10
C ASN A 313 -7.83 -15.13 7.68
N HIS A 314 -8.32 -16.04 6.84
CA HIS A 314 -9.29 -17.08 7.19
C HIS A 314 -8.80 -18.51 6.89
N LEU A 315 -7.55 -18.69 6.43
CA LEU A 315 -6.94 -20.02 6.21
C LEU A 315 -6.88 -20.86 7.49
N CYS A 316 -6.82 -20.23 8.66
CA CYS A 316 -6.88 -20.90 9.95
C CYS A 316 -8.18 -21.71 10.17
N CYS A 317 -9.26 -21.40 9.44
CA CYS A 317 -10.52 -22.16 9.53
C CYS A 317 -10.36 -23.61 9.02
N PHE A 318 -9.39 -23.84 8.14
CA PHE A 318 -9.20 -25.10 7.40
C PHE A 318 -7.87 -25.80 7.74
N ALA A 319 -6.92 -25.09 8.37
CA ALA A 319 -5.68 -25.68 8.85
C ALA A 319 -5.92 -26.59 10.07
N THR A 320 -5.37 -27.79 10.07
CA THR A 320 -5.58 -28.80 11.13
C THR A 320 -4.91 -28.45 12.46
N GLU A 321 -3.99 -27.48 12.48
CA GLU A 321 -3.15 -27.17 13.65
C GLU A 321 -3.54 -25.87 14.37
N ASN A 322 -4.25 -24.95 13.71
CA ASN A 322 -4.60 -23.63 14.24
C ASN A 322 -6.11 -23.38 14.16
N ASP A 323 -6.90 -24.09 14.98
CA ASP A 323 -8.35 -23.95 15.00
C ASP A 323 -8.78 -22.56 15.53
N CYS A 324 -8.91 -21.59 14.63
CA CYS A 324 -9.54 -20.29 14.94
C CYS A 324 -11.09 -20.40 15.02
N LYS A 325 -11.63 -21.62 14.94
CA LYS A 325 -13.07 -21.94 15.07
C LYS A 325 -13.71 -21.38 16.35
N GLY A 326 -12.95 -21.22 17.42
CA GLY A 326 -13.44 -20.62 18.66
C GLY A 326 -13.73 -19.12 18.58
N THR A 327 -13.06 -18.41 17.67
CA THR A 327 -13.09 -16.94 17.57
C THR A 327 -13.86 -16.47 16.33
N LEU A 328 -13.79 -17.23 15.23
CA LEU A 328 -14.35 -16.89 13.91
C LEU A 328 -15.51 -17.81 13.49
N GLY A 329 -16.11 -18.54 14.43
CA GLY A 329 -16.89 -19.74 14.16
C GLY A 329 -17.96 -19.67 13.06
N THR A 330 -18.65 -18.54 12.89
CA THR A 330 -19.65 -18.35 11.81
C THR A 330 -19.04 -17.81 10.52
N GLU A 331 -17.98 -17.00 10.62
CA GLU A 331 -17.30 -16.41 9.45
C GLU A 331 -16.57 -17.47 8.62
N CYS A 332 -16.11 -18.56 9.24
CA CYS A 332 -15.47 -19.67 8.52
C CYS A 332 -16.37 -20.27 7.41
N LEU A 333 -17.70 -20.15 7.51
CA LEU A 333 -18.62 -20.64 6.48
C LEU A 333 -18.59 -19.79 5.20
N VAL A 334 -18.41 -18.48 5.34
CA VAL A 334 -18.30 -17.53 4.21
C VAL A 334 -17.08 -17.86 3.36
N TYR A 335 -16.00 -18.29 4.01
CA TYR A 335 -14.72 -18.60 3.38
C TYR A 335 -14.53 -20.09 3.06
N ALA A 336 -15.60 -20.89 3.03
CA ALA A 336 -15.50 -22.34 2.81
C ALA A 336 -14.74 -22.72 1.52
N ALA A 337 -14.81 -21.91 0.46
CA ALA A 337 -14.09 -22.19 -0.79
C ALA A 337 -12.56 -22.03 -0.69
N CYS A 338 -12.04 -21.41 0.38
CA CYS A 338 -10.60 -21.34 0.65
C CYS A 338 -9.97 -22.71 0.95
N GLU A 339 -10.78 -23.71 1.31
CA GLU A 339 -10.32 -25.09 1.51
C GLU A 339 -9.64 -25.64 0.25
N ALA A 340 -10.14 -25.28 -0.94
CA ALA A 340 -9.53 -25.69 -2.21
C ALA A 340 -8.08 -25.23 -2.32
N LEU A 341 -7.76 -24.01 -1.87
CA LEU A 341 -6.38 -23.51 -1.90
C LEU A 341 -5.44 -24.37 -1.02
N VAL A 342 -5.93 -24.80 0.15
CA VAL A 342 -5.19 -25.67 1.07
C VAL A 342 -4.98 -27.05 0.44
N GLU A 343 -6.00 -27.63 -0.19
CA GLU A 343 -5.87 -28.92 -0.90
C GLU A 343 -4.82 -28.85 -2.02
N TRP A 344 -4.86 -27.78 -2.82
CA TRP A 344 -3.90 -27.57 -3.90
C TRP A 344 -2.45 -27.40 -3.41
N SER A 345 -2.24 -26.73 -2.28
CA SER A 345 -0.90 -26.56 -1.70
C SER A 345 -0.29 -27.86 -1.15
N ASN A 346 -1.12 -28.87 -0.89
CA ASN A 346 -0.71 -30.17 -0.35
C ASN A 346 -0.51 -31.24 -1.43
N GLU A 347 -0.76 -30.94 -2.70
CA GLU A 347 -0.53 -31.88 -3.80
C GLU A 347 0.99 -31.93 -4.12
N PRO A 348 1.65 -33.10 -3.98
CA PRO A 348 3.12 -33.22 -3.98
C PRO A 348 3.80 -33.21 -5.35
#